data_AF-A0A800DN42-F1
#
_entry.id   AF-A0A800DN42-F1
#
_cell.length_a   1.000
_cell.length_b   1.000
_cell.length_c   1.000
_cell.angle_alpha   90.00
_cell.angle_beta   90.00
_cell.angle_gamma   90.00
#
_symmetry.space_group_name_H-M   'P 1'
#
loop_
_entity.id
_entity.type
_entity.pdbx_description
1 polymer ?
#
loop_
_entity_poly.entity_id
_entity_poly.type
_entity_poly.pdbx_seq_one_letter_code
_entity_poly.pdbx_strand_id
1 'polypeptide(L)' 'MPHLSCHSLRHLFATNLYNRHKDILLVKEALGHKTVESTLRYSHKSEEDIAQAMEDSDLNIYRGSQ' A
#
# COMPACT_ATOMS: atom_id res chain seq x y z
N MET A 1 -23.13 11.05 10.40
CA MET A 1 -21.82 11.46 10.97
C MET A 1 -21.02 10.19 11.26
N PRO A 2 -19.85 9.97 10.63
CA PRO A 2 -19.07 8.78 10.92
C PRO A 2 -18.55 8.89 12.35
N HIS A 3 -19.11 8.06 13.22
CA HIS A 3 -18.70 7.86 14.59
C HIS A 3 -17.20 7.53 14.61
N LEU A 4 -16.38 8.37 15.25
CA LEU A 4 -15.00 8.01 15.58
C LEU A 4 -15.06 6.74 16.44
N SER A 5 -14.80 5.61 15.81
CA SER A 5 -14.73 4.31 16.47
C SER A 5 -13.28 3.83 16.49
N CYS A 6 -12.99 2.84 17.33
CA CYS A 6 -11.72 2.13 17.30
C CYS A 6 -11.37 1.60 15.89
N HIS A 7 -12.38 1.33 15.06
CA HIS A 7 -12.20 0.94 13.67
C HIS A 7 -11.64 2.09 12.83
N SER A 8 -12.13 3.33 13.01
CA SER A 8 -11.62 4.52 12.31
C SER A 8 -10.16 4.83 12.69
N LEU A 9 -9.79 4.66 13.96
CA LEU A 9 -8.40 4.81 14.41
C LEU A 9 -7.49 3.73 13.83
N ARG A 10 -7.95 2.48 13.79
CA ARG A 10 -7.23 1.37 13.13
C ARG A 10 -6.99 1.67 11.65
N HIS A 11 -8.01 2.16 10.95
CA HIS A 11 -7.88 2.56 9.54
C HIS A 11 -6.88 3.69 9.37
N LEU A 12 -6.95 4.73 10.20
CA LEU A 12 -6.01 5.85 10.17
C LEU A 12 -4.57 5.38 10.40
N PHE A 13 -4.35 4.50 11.37
CA PHE A 13 -3.03 3.91 11.64
C PHE A 13 -2.51 3.12 10.43
N ALA A 14 -3.33 2.21 9.90
CA ALA A 14 -2.97 1.36 8.78
C ALA A 14 -2.65 2.16 7.50
N THR A 15 -3.50 3.13 7.16
CA THR A 15 -3.29 4.02 6.01
C THR A 15 -2.02 4.84 6.15
N ASN A 16 -1.75 5.41 7.33
CA ASN A 16 -0.52 6.18 7.55
C ASN A 16 0.74 5.30 7.47
N LEU A 17 0.69 4.10 8.04
CA LEU A 17 1.80 3.17 8.03
C LEU A 17 2.12 2.71 6.61
N TYR A 18 1.09 2.36 5.83
CA TYR A 18 1.24 2.02 4.42
C TYR A 18 1.76 3.21 3.60
N ASN A 19 1.26 4.42 3.82
CA ASN A 19 1.68 5.58 3.04
C ASN A 19 3.17 5.93 3.23
N ARG A 20 3.72 5.67 4.42
CA ARG A 20 5.14 5.93 4.72
C ARG A 20 6.08 4.86 4.19
N HIS A 21 5.73 3.59 4.33
CA HIS A 21 6.64 2.47 4.03
C HIS A 21 6.31 1.76 2.71
N LYS A 22 5.12 1.96 2.17
CA LYS A 22 4.58 1.28 0.98
C LYS A 22 4.69 -0.25 1.04
N ASP A 23 4.77 -0.81 2.25
CA ASP A 23 4.86 -2.23 2.55
C ASP A 23 3.57 -2.72 3.20
N ILE A 24 2.82 -3.55 2.45
CA ILE A 24 1.54 -4.07 2.91
C ILE A 24 1.68 -5.23 3.91
N LEU A 25 2.79 -5.97 3.87
CA LEU A 25 3.08 -7.05 4.80
C LEU A 25 3.42 -6.48 6.17
N LEU A 26 4.20 -5.39 6.21
CA LEU A 26 4.46 -4.65 7.43
C LEU A 26 3.16 -4.17 8.10
N VAL A 27 2.20 -3.67 7.31
CA VAL A 27 0.90 -3.23 7.83
C VAL A 27 0.08 -4.43 8.34
N LYS A 28 0.09 -5.56 7.63
CA LYS A 28 -0.59 -6.79 8.07
C LYS A 28 -0.06 -7.28 9.42
N GLU A 29 1.26 -7.34 9.58
CA GLU A 29 1.90 -7.78 10.82
C GLU A 29 1.65 -6.79 11.97
N ALA A 30 1.74 -5.48 11.69
CA ALA A 30 1.44 -4.43 12.68
C ALA A 30 -0.02 -4.45 13.17
N LEU A 31 -0.95 -4.90 12.33
CA LEU A 31 -2.37 -5.06 12.68
C LEU A 31 -2.70 -6.45 13.24
N GLY A 32 -1.77 -7.41 13.20
CA GLY A 32 -2.01 -8.80 13.60
C GLY A 32 -3.04 -9.51 12.72
N HIS A 33 -3.16 -9.13 11.45
CA HIS A 33 -4.11 -9.75 10.53
C HIS A 33 -3.62 -11.14 10.11
N LYS A 34 -4.51 -12.15 10.19
CA LYS A 34 -4.16 -13.52 9.78
C LYS A 34 -3.95 -13.65 8.27
N THR A 35 -4.70 -12.89 7.47
CA THR A 35 -4.62 -12.88 6.01
C THR A 35 -4.33 -11.48 5.49
N VAL A 36 -3.69 -11.40 4.32
CA VAL A 36 -3.39 -10.12 3.68
C VAL A 36 -4.63 -9.46 3.07
N GLU A 37 -5.66 -10.25 2.72
CA GLU A 37 -6.88 -9.79 2.03
C GLU A 37 -7.59 -8.65 2.77
N SER A 38 -7.68 -8.73 4.11
CA SER A 38 -8.26 -7.68 4.94
C SER A 38 -7.43 -6.39 4.99
N THR A 39 -6.14 -6.50 4.65
CA THR A 39 -5.16 -5.42 4.65
C THR A 39 -5.08 -4.74 3.28
N LEU A 40 -5.41 -5.44 2.18
CA LEU A 40 -5.38 -4.91 0.82
C LEU A 40 -6.20 -3.63 0.63
N ARG A 41 -7.22 -3.39 1.47
CA ARG A 41 -7.99 -2.13 1.44
C ARG A 41 -7.14 -0.87 1.64
N TYR A 42 -5.93 -0.99 2.16
CA TYR A 42 -5.01 0.12 2.35
C TYR A 42 -4.03 0.28 1.18
N SER A 43 -3.95 -0.71 0.28
CA SER A 43 -2.99 -0.81 -0.82
C SER A 43 -3.55 -0.33 -2.15
N HIS A 44 -4.30 0.77 -2.16
CA HIS A 44 -4.72 1.38 -3.42
C HIS A 44 -3.48 1.91 -4.15
N LYS A 45 -3.19 1.33 -5.32
CA LYS A 45 -2.17 1.79 -6.26
C LYS A 45 -2.87 2.45 -7.44
N SER A 46 -2.43 3.63 -7.84
CA SER A 46 -2.85 4.21 -9.12
C SER A 46 -2.08 3.59 -10.28
N GLU A 47 -2.58 3.77 -11.50
CA GLU A 47 -1.83 3.42 -12.71
C GLU A 47 -0.52 4.21 -12.81
N GLU A 48 -0.52 5.46 -12.31
CA GLU A 48 0.66 6.33 -12.22
C GLU A 48 1.73 5.77 -11.27
N ASP A 49 1.34 5.26 -10.09
CA ASP A 49 2.26 4.62 -9.15
C ASP A 49 2.97 3.42 -9.79
N ILE A 50 2.24 2.65 -10.62
CA ILE A 50 2.77 1.48 -11.31
C ILE A 50 3.72 1.92 -12.42
N ALA A 51 3.33 2.89 -13.24
CA ALA A 51 4.15 3.43 -14.31
C ALA A 51 5.47 4.00 -13.78
N GLN A 52 5.42 4.78 -12.69
CA GLN A 52 6.62 5.35 -12.08
C GLN A 52 7.54 4.27 -11.52
N ALA A 53 7.00 3.24 -10.87
CA ALA A 53 7.79 2.13 -10.35
C ALA A 53 8.46 1.31 -11.47
N MET A 54 7.80 1.18 -12.62
CA MET A 54 8.37 0.54 -13.80
C MET A 54 9.49 1.39 -14.44
N GLU A 55 9.34 2.72 -14.44
CA GLU A 55 10.36 3.64 -14.95
C GLU A 55 11.61 3.71 -14.07
N ASP A 56 11.43 3.72 -12.74
CA ASP A 56 12.51 3.79 -11.75
C ASP A 56 13.31 2.48 -11.64
N SER A 57 12.75 1.36 -12.09
CA SER A 57 13.43 0.06 -12.05
C SER A 57 14.61 0.04 -13.03
N ASP A 58 15.85 -0.05 -12.53
CA ASP A 58 17.09 -0.17 -13.33
C ASP A 58 17.12 -1.36 -14.33
N LEU A 59 16.17 -2.30 -14.18
CA LEU A 59 15.95 -3.44 -15.07
C LEU A 59 14.81 -3.20 -16.08
N ASN A 60 14.44 -1.95 -16.37
CA ASN A 60 13.34 -1.65 -17.28
C ASN A 60 13.65 -2.15 -18.71
N ILE A 61 13.26 -3.40 -18.99
CA ILE A 61 13.37 -4.08 -20.28
C ILE A 61 12.59 -3.37 -21.40
N TYR A 62 11.81 -2.33 -21.10
CA TYR A 62 11.20 -1.44 -22.10
C TYR A 62 12.12 -0.31 -22.59
N ARG A 63 13.29 -0.09 -21.97
CA ARG A 63 14.23 0.96 -22.39
C ARG A 63 15.11 0.55 -23.59
N GLY A 64 15.05 -0.70 -24.03
CA GLY A 64 16.02 -1.31 -24.95
C GLY A 64 15.58 -1.50 -26.42
N SER A 65 14.58 -0.80 -26.93
CA SER A 65 14.11 -0.96 -28.32
C SER A 65 13.99 0.35 -29.12
N GLN A 66 14.90 1.29 -28.89
CA GLN A 66 15.20 2.39 -29.82
C GLN A 66 16.58 2.19 -30.44
#